data_AF-A0A963RQ71-F1
#
_entry.id   AF-A0A963RQ71-F1
#
_cell.length_a   1.000
_cell.length_b   1.000
_cell.length_c   1.000
_cell.angle_alpha   90.00
_cell.angle_beta   90.00
_cell.angle_gamma   90.00
#
_symmetry.space_group_name_H-M   'P 1'
#
loop_
_entity.id
_entity.type
_entity.pdbx_description
1 polymer ?
#
loop_
_entity_poly.entity_id
_entity_poly.type
_entity_poly.pdbx_seq_one_letter_code
_entity_poly.pdbx_strand_id
1 'polypeptide(L)' 'VISDHEWNQKVEQWLPTDEDRAYVASLMGRVVEPGKFANWIAPPVMGINRQPVDFEYVRFN' A
#
# COMPACT_ATOMS: atom_id res chain seq x y z
N VAL A 1 -16.64 -4.51 26.95
CA VAL A 1 -15.98 -3.20 27.09
C VAL A 1 -14.70 -3.43 27.86
N ILE A 2 -13.54 -2.96 27.38
CA ILE A 2 -12.25 -3.11 28.06
C ILE A 2 -11.94 -1.87 28.91
N SER A 3 -11.06 -2.01 29.90
CA SER A 3 -10.60 -0.89 30.73
C SER A 3 -9.56 -0.04 30.02
N ASP A 4 -9.37 1.21 30.46
CA ASP A 4 -8.32 2.10 29.94
C ASP A 4 -6.91 1.52 30.13
N HIS A 5 -6.68 0.82 31.25
CA HIS A 5 -5.40 0.16 31.52
C HIS A 5 -5.12 -0.94 30.48
N GLU A 6 -6.13 -1.77 30.19
CA GLU A 6 -6.00 -2.83 29.20
C GLU A 6 -5.88 -2.27 27.78
N TRP A 7 -6.59 -1.19 27.47
CA TRP A 7 -6.46 -0.48 26.21
C TRP A 7 -5.02 0.03 26.01
N ASN A 8 -4.49 0.78 26.96
CA ASN A 8 -3.14 1.36 26.87
C ASN A 8 -2.04 0.31 26.74
N GLN A 9 -2.24 -0.90 27.29
CA GLN A 9 -1.28 -2.00 27.17
C GLN A 9 -1.31 -2.71 25.81
N LYS A 10 -2.41 -2.62 25.07
CA LYS A 10 -2.64 -3.46 23.88
C LYS A 10 -2.92 -2.69 22.59
N VAL A 11 -3.18 -1.38 22.67
CA VAL A 11 -3.58 -0.57 21.52
C VAL A 11 -2.58 -0.65 20.36
N GLU A 12 -1.27 -0.70 20.64
CA GLU A 12 -0.21 -0.84 19.63
C GLU A 12 -0.22 -2.20 18.91
N GLN A 13 -0.85 -3.22 19.50
CA GLN A 13 -1.02 -4.53 18.85
C GLN A 13 -2.24 -4.57 17.92
N TRP A 14 -3.14 -3.59 18.03
CA TRP A 14 -4.38 -3.52 17.27
C TRP A 14 -4.38 -2.42 16.22
N LEU A 15 -3.70 -1.32 16.52
CA LEU A 15 -3.60 -0.15 15.66
C LEU A 15 -2.13 0.06 15.27
N PRO A 16 -1.85 0.47 14.03
CA PRO A 16 -0.50 0.78 13.61
C PRO A 16 0.12 1.86 14.49
N THR A 17 1.32 1.57 15.00
CA THR A 17 2.15 2.51 15.73
C THR A 17 2.70 3.60 14.80
N ASP A 18 3.38 4.58 15.37
CA ASP A 18 4.08 5.60 14.58
C ASP A 18 5.23 4.97 13.78
N GLU A 19 5.92 3.98 14.36
CA GLU A 19 6.97 3.21 13.69
C GLU A 19 6.42 2.38 12.52
N ASP A 20 5.27 1.72 12.69
CA ASP A 20 4.61 0.97 11.61
C ASP A 20 4.25 1.90 10.45
N ARG A 21 3.71 3.08 10.77
CA ARG A 21 3.33 4.10 9.76
C ARG A 21 4.56 4.64 9.04
N ALA A 22 5.64 4.93 9.77
CA ALA A 22 6.89 5.37 9.20
C ALA A 22 7.49 4.30 8.27
N TYR A 23 7.42 3.03 8.66
CA TYR A 23 7.86 1.92 7.82
C TYR A 23 7.03 1.83 6.54
N VAL A 24 5.69 1.83 6.62
CA VAL A 24 4.81 1.80 5.44
C VAL A 24 5.08 3.00 4.53
N ALA A 25 5.24 4.20 5.09
CA ALA A 25 5.58 5.40 4.33
C ALA A 25 6.91 5.25 3.58
N SER A 26 7.91 4.62 4.18
CA SER A 26 9.21 4.36 3.53
C SER A 26 9.12 3.47 2.29
N LEU A 27 8.07 2.65 2.16
CA LEU A 27 7.82 1.81 0.98
C LEU A 27 7.18 2.58 -0.18
N MET A 28 6.63 3.76 0.07
CA MET A 28 5.84 4.52 -0.89
C MET A 28 6.75 5.30 -1.86
N GLY A 29 7.08 4.67 -2.98
CA GLY A 29 7.78 5.30 -4.11
C GLY A 29 6.94 5.26 -5.39
N ARG A 30 6.98 6.34 -6.18
CA ARG A 30 6.28 6.42 -7.48
C ARG A 30 6.95 5.48 -8.50
N VAL A 31 6.17 4.60 -9.13
CA VAL A 31 6.57 3.77 -10.28
C VAL A 31 5.62 4.08 -11.44
N VAL A 32 6.15 4.54 -12.58
CA VAL A 32 5.34 4.96 -13.76
C VAL A 32 5.72 4.29 -15.06
N GLU A 33 6.71 3.41 -15.03
CA GLU A 33 7.04 2.60 -16.19
C GLU A 33 5.89 1.62 -16.48
N PRO A 34 5.32 1.59 -17.70
CA PRO A 34 4.26 0.65 -18.04
C PRO A 34 4.64 -0.80 -17.74
N GLY A 35 3.75 -1.53 -17.09
CA GLY A 35 3.97 -2.93 -16.70
C GLY A 35 4.86 -3.13 -15.46
N LYS A 36 5.40 -2.07 -14.84
CA LYS A 36 6.12 -2.15 -13.56
C LYS A 36 5.21 -1.83 -12.38
N PHE A 37 5.45 -2.53 -11.28
CA PHE A 37 4.75 -2.35 -10.01
C PHE A 37 5.77 -2.12 -8.89
N ALA A 38 5.38 -1.37 -7.86
CA ALA A 38 6.22 -1.22 -6.68
C ALA A 38 6.38 -2.56 -5.96
N ASN A 39 7.54 -2.79 -5.32
CA ASN A 39 7.88 -4.09 -4.74
C ASN A 39 6.91 -4.59 -3.64
N TRP A 40 6.13 -3.70 -3.02
CA TRP A 40 5.20 -4.03 -1.95
C TRP A 40 3.81 -4.48 -2.46
N ILE A 41 3.53 -4.39 -3.76
CA ILE A 41 2.23 -4.77 -4.35
C ILE A 41 2.41 -5.72 -5.54
N ALA A 42 1.64 -6.81 -5.54
CA ALA A 42 1.61 -7.74 -6.65
C ALA A 42 0.91 -7.15 -7.89
N PRO A 43 1.27 -7.58 -9.11
CA PRO A 43 0.53 -7.21 -10.32
C PRO A 43 -0.94 -7.66 -10.26
N PRO A 44 -1.89 -6.90 -10.84
CA PRO A 44 -3.28 -7.32 -10.94
C PRO A 44 -3.43 -8.50 -11.91
N VAL A 45 -4.49 -9.29 -11.71
CA VAL A 45 -4.76 -10.49 -12.53
C VAL A 45 -5.08 -10.13 -13.99
N MET A 46 -5.67 -8.97 -14.23
CA MET A 46 -6.03 -8.51 -15.57
C MET A 46 -5.98 -6.98 -15.67
N GLY A 47 -5.76 -6.47 -16.88
CA GLY A 47 -5.84 -5.05 -17.18
C GLY A 47 -7.28 -4.53 -17.27
N ILE A 48 -7.42 -3.24 -17.54
CA ILE A 48 -8.72 -2.55 -17.60
C ILE A 48 -9.22 -2.52 -19.04
N ASN A 49 -10.53 -2.70 -19.26
CA ASN A 49 -11.15 -2.61 -20.60
C ASN A 49 -10.49 -3.51 -21.66
N ARG A 50 -10.14 -4.75 -21.27
CA ARG A 50 -9.43 -5.73 -22.13
C ARG A 50 -8.07 -5.25 -22.65
N GLN A 51 -7.52 -4.17 -22.11
CA GLN A 51 -6.15 -3.77 -22.38
C GLN A 51 -5.17 -4.64 -21.58
N PRO A 52 -3.93 -4.83 -22.07
CA PRO A 52 -2.92 -5.56 -21.33
C PRO A 52 -2.47 -4.80 -20.08
N VAL A 53 -1.83 -5.49 -19.13
CA VAL A 53 -1.40 -4.91 -17.85
C VAL A 53 -0.32 -3.83 -18.03
N ASP A 54 0.48 -3.93 -19.09
CA ASP A 54 1.52 -2.99 -19.47
C ASP A 54 1.05 -1.90 -20.45
N PHE A 55 -0.27 -1.75 -20.64
CA PHE A 55 -0.82 -0.64 -21.40
C PHE A 55 -0.45 0.71 -20.75
N GLU A 56 -0.19 1.72 -21.57
CA GLU A 56 0.07 3.08 -21.10
C GLU A 56 -1.25 3.74 -20.64
N TYR A 57 -1.67 3.43 -19.41
CA TYR A 57 -2.94 3.91 -18.84
C TYR A 57 -2.99 5.41 -18.58
N VAL A 58 -1.83 6.05 -18.41
CA VAL A 58 -1.70 7.49 -18.13
C VAL A 58 -0.61 8.06 -19.03
N ARG A 59 -0.91 9.15 -19.74
CA ARG A 59 0.05 9.96 -20.49
C ARG A 59 0.27 11.28 -19.76
N PHE A 60 1.53 11.69 -19.59
CA PHE A 60 1.90 12.87 -18.80
C PHE A 60 2.10 14.16 -19.62
N ASN A 61 1.92 14.07 -20.94
CA ASN A 61 2.04 15.22 -21.84
C ASN A 61 0.77 16.07 -21.84
#